data_AF-A0AAD9SID1-F1
#
_entry.id   AF-A0AAD9SID1-F1
#
_cell.length_a   1.000
_cell.length_b   1.000
_cell.length_c   1.000
_cell.angle_alpha   90.00
_cell.angle_beta   90.00
_cell.angle_gamma   90.00
#
_symmetry.space_group_name_H-M   'P 1'
#
loop_
_entity.id
_entity.type
_entity.pdbx_description
1 polymer ?
#
loop_
_entity_poly.entity_id
_entity_poly.type
_entity_poly.pdbx_seq_one_letter_code
_entity_poly.pdbx_strand_id
1 'polypeptide(L)'
;MYAFRVIVAALFAISTSASVVERQLGGIGCNVARFQILGALGDAKDAISQIQDPAVQTAAQQGLDQANGGISQIASSLLSGAAAPADSRDAVAAGLAAMDSALSAADDSDAAVGDAKTAVADATTAGQDVVSKC
;
A
#
# COMPACT_ATOMS: atom_id res chain seq x y z
N MET A 1 -20.52 -55.95 -39.27
CA MET A 1 -19.16 -56.53 -39.12
C MET A 1 -18.18 -55.38 -38.89
N TYR A 2 -17.14 -55.62 -38.09
CA TYR A 2 -16.14 -54.69 -37.51
C TYR A 2 -16.61 -53.92 -36.27
N ALA A 3 -15.87 -53.80 -35.17
CA ALA A 3 -15.04 -54.69 -34.35
C ALA A 3 -14.52 -53.84 -33.18
N PHE A 4 -14.34 -54.44 -31.99
CA PHE A 4 -13.45 -54.03 -30.89
C PHE A 4 -13.70 -52.68 -30.18
N ARG A 5 -14.26 -52.67 -28.95
CA ARG A 5 -13.57 -52.74 -27.63
C ARG A 5 -12.49 -51.67 -27.44
N VAL A 6 -12.64 -50.79 -26.44
CA VAL A 6 -11.79 -50.67 -25.23
C VAL A 6 -12.48 -49.72 -24.21
N ILE A 7 -12.53 -50.18 -22.96
CA ILE A 7 -12.92 -49.49 -21.72
C ILE A 7 -11.76 -48.61 -21.25
N VAL A 8 -11.98 -47.34 -20.88
CA VAL A 8 -11.20 -46.70 -19.79
C VAL A 8 -12.10 -45.69 -19.07
N ALA A 9 -12.49 -46.04 -17.84
CA ALA A 9 -12.99 -45.10 -16.86
C ALA A 9 -11.83 -44.18 -16.42
N ALA A 10 -11.87 -42.91 -16.80
CA ALA A 10 -10.98 -41.90 -16.28
C ALA A 10 -11.68 -41.19 -15.10
N LEU A 11 -11.48 -41.73 -13.91
CA LEU A 11 -11.66 -40.99 -12.66
C LEU A 11 -10.67 -39.82 -12.68
N PHE A 12 -11.16 -38.63 -13.00
CA PHE A 12 -10.40 -37.40 -12.73
C PHE A 12 -10.31 -37.23 -11.23
N ALA A 13 -9.17 -37.67 -10.67
CA ALA A 13 -8.76 -37.29 -9.34
C ALA A 13 -8.66 -35.76 -9.32
N ILE A 14 -9.56 -35.12 -8.56
CA ILE A 14 -9.46 -33.70 -8.23
C ILE A 14 -8.26 -33.58 -7.29
N SER A 15 -7.07 -33.42 -7.86
CA SER A 15 -5.93 -32.89 -7.13
C SER A 15 -6.22 -31.40 -6.92
N THR A 16 -6.97 -31.07 -5.86
CA THR A 16 -6.92 -29.73 -5.29
C THR A 16 -5.50 -29.55 -4.77
N SER A 17 -4.59 -29.12 -5.63
CA SER A 17 -3.41 -28.41 -5.20
C SER A 17 -3.95 -27.23 -4.41
N ALA A 18 -3.95 -27.33 -3.08
CA ALA A 18 -4.04 -26.14 -2.25
C ALA A 18 -2.81 -25.33 -2.65
N SER A 19 -3.01 -24.38 -3.58
CA SER A 19 -1.97 -23.42 -3.90
C SER A 19 -1.59 -22.81 -2.57
N VAL A 20 -0.35 -23.02 -2.14
CA VAL A 20 0.24 -22.21 -1.10
C VAL A 20 0.20 -20.81 -1.67
N VAL A 21 -0.87 -20.07 -1.38
CA VAL A 21 -0.89 -18.63 -1.59
C VAL A 21 0.26 -18.16 -0.72
N GLU A 22 1.36 -17.80 -1.36
CA GLU A 22 2.48 -17.18 -0.68
C GLU A 22 1.88 -16.08 0.18
N ARG A 23 2.03 -16.20 1.50
CA ARG A 23 1.49 -15.18 2.40
C ARG A 23 2.08 -13.87 1.92
N GLN A 24 1.23 -12.91 1.54
CA GLN A 24 1.68 -11.58 1.09
C GLN A 24 2.52 -10.84 2.13
N LEU A 25 2.77 -11.42 3.31
CA LEU A 25 3.85 -11.04 4.21
C LEU A 25 5.22 -10.93 3.49
N GLY A 26 5.42 -11.61 2.35
CA GLY A 26 6.52 -11.35 1.42
C GLY A 26 7.91 -11.65 1.97
N GLY A 27 8.94 -11.46 1.14
CA GLY A 27 10.34 -11.60 1.54
C GLY A 27 10.85 -10.45 2.43
N ILE A 28 12.11 -10.52 2.87
CA ILE A 28 12.74 -9.47 3.70
C ILE A 28 12.64 -8.10 3.03
N GLY A 29 12.88 -8.02 1.71
CA GLY A 29 12.80 -6.75 0.95
C GLY A 29 11.39 -6.13 0.94
N CYS A 30 10.34 -6.96 0.86
CA CYS A 30 8.96 -6.49 0.97
C CYS A 30 8.68 -5.87 2.33
N ASN A 31 9.08 -6.54 3.41
CA ASN A 31 8.86 -6.04 4.77
C ASN A 31 9.66 -4.77 5.04
N VAL A 32 10.89 -4.66 4.53
CA VAL A 32 11.68 -3.42 4.61
C VAL A 32 10.95 -2.27 3.91
N ALA A 33 10.44 -2.46 2.70
CA ALA A 33 9.69 -1.44 1.98
C ALA A 33 8.41 -1.02 2.75
N ARG A 34 7.71 -1.97 3.37
CA ARG A 34 6.56 -1.70 4.25
C ARG A 34 6.93 -0.90 5.49
N PHE A 35 8.08 -1.16 6.11
CA PHE A 35 8.53 -0.35 7.25
C PHE A 35 8.96 1.04 6.82
N GLN A 36 9.59 1.18 5.64
CA GLN A 36 9.99 2.48 5.10
C GLN A 36 8.79 3.39 4.83
N ILE A 37 7.70 2.87 4.24
CA ILE A 37 6.49 3.69 4.04
C ILE A 37 5.86 4.11 5.37
N LEU A 38 5.84 3.24 6.38
CA LEU A 38 5.33 3.58 7.71
C LEU A 38 6.19 4.65 8.40
N GLY A 39 7.52 4.56 8.27
CA GLY A 39 8.45 5.56 8.78
C GLY A 39 8.25 6.91 8.11
N ALA A 40 8.25 6.94 6.78
CA ALA A 40 8.06 8.16 6.00
C ALA A 40 6.69 8.82 6.22
N LEU A 41 5.62 8.04 6.44
CA LEU A 41 4.31 8.58 6.84
C LEU A 41 4.31 9.14 8.26
N GLY A 42 5.13 8.58 9.15
CA GLY A 42 5.39 9.15 10.48
C GLY A 42 6.09 10.50 10.39
N ASP A 43 7.16 10.58 9.59
CA ASP A 43 7.88 11.83 9.34
C ASP A 43 6.98 12.88 8.68
N ALA A 44 6.13 12.47 7.73
CA ALA A 44 5.15 13.34 7.10
C ALA A 44 4.14 13.87 8.12
N LYS A 45 3.65 13.03 9.05
CA LYS A 45 2.75 13.46 10.14
C LYS A 45 3.39 14.53 11.00
N ASP A 46 4.63 14.32 11.42
CA ASP A 46 5.34 15.23 12.30
C ASP A 46 5.58 16.57 11.60
N ALA A 47 6.02 16.55 10.33
CA ALA A 47 6.20 17.75 9.53
C ALA A 47 4.86 18.48 9.27
N ILE A 48 3.80 17.77 8.86
CA ILE A 48 2.46 18.33 8.64
C ILE A 48 1.94 19.02 9.92
N SER A 49 2.18 18.46 11.10
CA SER A 49 1.76 19.05 12.37
C SER A 49 2.43 20.40 12.70
N GLN A 50 3.55 20.71 12.03
CA GLN A 50 4.32 21.94 12.22
C GLN A 50 4.03 23.01 11.14
N ILE A 51 3.29 22.66 10.08
CA ILE A 51 2.89 23.60 9.03
C ILE A 51 2.09 24.76 9.64
N GLN A 52 2.47 25.98 9.29
CA GLN A 52 1.91 27.21 9.85
C GLN A 52 0.59 27.61 9.20
N ASP A 53 0.41 27.33 7.91
CA ASP A 53 -0.86 27.56 7.22
C ASP A 53 -1.88 26.49 7.64
N PRO A 54 -2.94 26.85 8.37
CA PRO A 54 -3.91 25.88 8.89
C PRO A 54 -4.73 25.20 7.78
N ALA A 55 -4.93 25.86 6.63
CA ALA A 55 -5.65 25.28 5.50
C ALA A 55 -4.79 24.19 4.82
N VAL A 56 -3.51 24.48 4.60
CA VAL A 56 -2.54 23.50 4.06
C VAL A 56 -2.40 22.33 5.03
N GLN A 57 -2.16 22.60 6.31
CA GLN A 57 -2.04 21.57 7.35
C GLN A 57 -3.27 20.66 7.37
N THR A 58 -4.47 21.24 7.38
CA THR A 58 -5.72 20.46 7.42
C THR A 58 -5.88 19.59 6.16
N ALA A 59 -5.61 20.14 4.99
CA ALA A 59 -5.71 19.40 3.72
C ALA A 59 -4.68 18.25 3.65
N ALA A 60 -3.44 18.49 4.06
CA ALA A 60 -2.40 17.47 4.12
C ALA A 60 -2.75 16.38 5.16
N GLN A 61 -3.25 16.77 6.35
CA GLN A 61 -3.66 15.81 7.37
C GLN A 61 -4.80 14.90 6.89
N GLN A 62 -5.76 15.42 6.11
CA GLN A 62 -6.81 14.59 5.51
C GLN A 62 -6.24 13.54 4.54
N GLY A 63 -5.26 13.91 3.72
CA GLY A 63 -4.56 12.96 2.85
C GLY A 63 -3.79 11.90 3.64
N LEU A 64 -3.12 12.30 4.72
CA LEU A 64 -2.43 11.39 5.64
C LEU A 64 -3.38 10.41 6.31
N ASP A 65 -4.53 10.88 6.79
CA ASP A 65 -5.55 10.04 7.42
C ASP A 65 -6.14 9.04 6.43
N GLN A 66 -6.37 9.45 5.18
CA GLN A 66 -6.79 8.56 4.11
C GLN A 66 -5.76 7.46 3.84
N ALA A 67 -4.47 7.82 3.75
CA ALA A 67 -3.40 6.85 3.55
C ALA A 67 -3.29 5.86 4.72
N ASN A 68 -3.35 6.35 5.96
CA ASN A 68 -3.34 5.50 7.16
C ASN A 68 -4.57 4.57 7.24
N GLY A 69 -5.73 5.05 6.80
CA GLY A 69 -6.95 4.24 6.68
C GLY A 69 -6.74 3.06 5.72
N GLY A 70 -6.17 3.32 4.54
CA GLY A 70 -5.80 2.29 3.57
C GLY A 70 -4.80 1.27 4.15
N ILE A 71 -3.73 1.75 4.80
CA ILE A 71 -2.73 0.89 5.45
C ILE A 71 -3.35 0.02 6.54
N SER A 72 -4.25 0.56 7.36
CA SER A 72 -4.93 -0.20 8.42
C SER A 72 -5.76 -1.36 7.86
N GLN A 73 -6.47 -1.13 6.75
CA GLN A 73 -7.22 -2.18 6.06
C GLN A 73 -6.31 -3.23 5.40
N ILE A 74 -5.19 -2.80 4.81
CA ILE A 74 -4.16 -3.69 4.28
C ILE A 74 -3.63 -4.58 5.41
N ALA A 75 -3.18 -3.98 6.51
CA ALA A 75 -2.65 -4.71 7.67
C ALA A 75 -3.66 -5.74 8.21
N SER A 76 -4.93 -5.33 8.36
CA SER A 76 -6.02 -6.22 8.81
C SER A 76 -6.23 -7.40 7.86
N SER A 77 -6.20 -7.15 6.55
CA SER A 77 -6.38 -8.20 5.53
C SER A 77 -5.20 -9.18 5.55
N LEU A 78 -3.97 -8.68 5.63
CA LEU A 78 -2.78 -9.51 5.71
C LEU A 78 -2.73 -10.36 6.98
N LEU A 79 -3.15 -9.81 8.12
CA LEU A 79 -3.24 -10.53 9.39
C LEU A 79 -4.26 -11.67 9.35
N SER A 80 -5.35 -11.50 8.60
CA SER A 80 -6.35 -12.56 8.37
C SER A 80 -5.93 -13.56 7.27
N GLY A 81 -4.78 -13.36 6.62
CA GLY A 81 -4.28 -14.21 5.55
C GLY A 81 -4.88 -13.92 4.17
N ALA A 82 -5.70 -12.87 4.05
CA ALA A 82 -6.21 -12.38 2.78
C ALA A 82 -5.15 -11.53 2.06
N ALA A 83 -5.31 -11.39 0.75
CA ALA A 83 -4.53 -10.41 -0.02
C ALA A 83 -4.90 -8.98 0.38
N ALA A 84 -3.94 -8.06 0.25
CA ALA A 84 -4.17 -6.63 0.39
C ALA A 84 -5.24 -6.18 -0.64
N PRO A 85 -6.38 -5.61 -0.19
CA PRO A 85 -7.44 -5.19 -1.10
C PRO A 85 -6.96 -4.09 -2.06
N ALA A 86 -7.47 -4.11 -3.30
CA ALA A 86 -7.14 -3.08 -4.30
C ALA A 86 -7.56 -1.69 -3.81
N ASP A 87 -8.81 -1.53 -3.36
CA ASP A 87 -9.35 -0.28 -2.84
C ASP A 87 -8.51 0.30 -1.69
N SER A 88 -7.97 -0.56 -0.82
CA SER A 88 -7.11 -0.10 0.28
C SER A 88 -5.76 0.39 -0.23
N ARG A 89 -5.17 -0.22 -1.27
CA ARG A 89 -3.95 0.28 -1.92
C ARG A 89 -4.21 1.59 -2.66
N ASP A 90 -5.35 1.68 -3.34
CA ASP A 90 -5.78 2.89 -4.03
C ASP A 90 -6.02 4.04 -3.04
N ALA A 91 -6.55 3.74 -1.85
CA ALA A 91 -6.67 4.73 -0.77
C ALA A 91 -5.30 5.24 -0.27
N VAL A 92 -4.28 4.39 -0.19
CA VAL A 92 -2.90 4.82 0.12
C VAL A 92 -2.37 5.75 -0.97
N ALA A 93 -2.48 5.35 -2.24
CA ALA A 93 -2.01 6.17 -3.36
C ALA A 93 -2.75 7.51 -3.44
N ALA A 94 -4.07 7.51 -3.24
CA ALA A 94 -4.89 8.71 -3.24
C ALA A 94 -4.55 9.65 -2.07
N GLY A 95 -4.31 9.10 -0.87
CA GLY A 95 -3.90 9.89 0.29
C GLY A 95 -2.53 10.55 0.11
N LEU A 96 -1.56 9.82 -0.46
CA LEU A 96 -0.25 10.37 -0.83
C LEU A 96 -0.37 11.51 -1.85
N ALA A 97 -1.16 11.30 -2.90
CA ALA A 97 -1.41 12.33 -3.92
C ALA A 97 -2.15 13.57 -3.35
N ALA A 98 -3.07 13.36 -2.40
CA ALA A 98 -3.76 14.47 -1.73
C ALA A 98 -2.81 15.29 -0.85
N MET A 99 -1.89 14.65 -0.12
CA MET A 99 -0.83 15.35 0.62
C MET A 99 0.06 16.15 -0.33
N ASP A 100 0.56 15.52 -1.39
CA ASP A 100 1.43 16.18 -2.37
C ASP A 100 0.75 17.40 -3.02
N SER A 101 -0.53 17.26 -3.39
CA SER A 101 -1.33 18.36 -3.93
C SER A 101 -1.54 19.50 -2.94
N ALA A 102 -1.78 19.20 -1.66
CA ALA A 102 -1.97 20.21 -0.62
C ALA A 102 -0.66 20.99 -0.37
N LEU A 103 0.46 20.27 -0.30
CA LEU A 103 1.78 20.85 -0.05
C LEU A 103 2.32 21.63 -1.25
N SER A 104 1.99 21.22 -2.47
CA SER A 104 2.42 21.92 -3.70
C SER A 104 1.80 23.32 -3.83
N ALA A 105 0.65 23.56 -3.21
CA ALA A 105 -0.01 24.87 -3.19
C ALA A 105 0.45 25.77 -2.03
N ALA A 106 1.31 25.26 -1.14
CA ALA A 106 1.72 25.94 0.09
C ALA A 106 2.89 26.92 -0.12
N ASP A 107 3.10 27.79 0.85
CA ASP A 107 4.21 28.74 0.89
C ASP A 107 5.53 28.02 1.19
N ASP A 108 6.49 28.08 0.27
CA ASP A 108 7.81 27.45 0.40
C ASP A 108 8.74 28.14 1.43
N SER A 109 8.34 29.28 2.00
CA SER A 109 9.06 29.90 3.11
C SER A 109 8.83 29.20 4.46
N ASP A 110 7.78 28.37 4.56
CA ASP A 110 7.55 27.48 5.69
C ASP A 110 8.42 26.22 5.58
N ALA A 111 9.43 26.11 6.45
CA ALA A 111 10.34 24.96 6.45
C ALA A 111 9.59 23.61 6.64
N ALA A 112 8.49 23.61 7.41
CA ALA A 112 7.71 22.39 7.63
C ALA A 112 7.03 21.89 6.34
N VAL A 113 6.71 22.78 5.40
CA VAL A 113 6.20 22.40 4.07
C VAL A 113 7.29 21.65 3.29
N GLY A 114 8.53 22.12 3.34
CA GLY A 114 9.67 21.45 2.68
C GLY A 114 9.95 20.06 3.25
N ASP A 115 9.92 19.94 4.58
CA ASP A 115 10.11 18.65 5.27
C ASP A 115 8.95 17.68 4.93
N ALA A 116 7.71 18.18 4.95
CA ALA A 116 6.53 17.39 4.59
C ALA A 116 6.59 16.91 3.12
N LYS A 117 7.00 17.77 2.18
CA LYS A 117 7.20 17.38 0.76
C LYS A 117 8.22 16.26 0.63
N THR A 118 9.34 16.36 1.34
CA THR A 118 10.39 15.33 1.35
C THR A 118 9.86 14.00 1.89
N ALA A 119 9.19 14.03 3.04
CA ALA A 119 8.63 12.83 3.66
C ALA A 119 7.53 12.18 2.78
N VAL A 120 6.68 12.97 2.12
CA VAL A 120 5.68 12.45 1.17
C VAL A 120 6.32 11.82 -0.06
N ALA A 121 7.41 12.39 -0.57
CA ALA A 121 8.17 11.81 -1.68
C ALA A 121 8.85 10.48 -1.28
N ASP A 122 9.40 10.40 -0.06
CA ASP A 122 9.97 9.17 0.50
C ASP A 122 8.90 8.10 0.70
N ALA A 123 7.73 8.47 1.24
CA ALA A 123 6.60 7.56 1.39
C ALA A 123 6.08 7.05 0.04
N THR A 124 6.06 7.91 -0.97
CA THR A 124 5.69 7.55 -2.35
C THR A 124 6.69 6.57 -2.96
N THR A 125 7.99 6.81 -2.78
CA THR A 125 9.05 5.92 -3.24
C THR A 125 8.98 4.56 -2.53
N ALA A 126 8.81 4.56 -1.21
CA ALA A 126 8.63 3.33 -0.42
C ALA A 126 7.36 2.57 -0.85
N GLY A 127 6.28 3.26 -1.19
CA GLY A 127 5.07 2.67 -1.73
C GLY A 127 5.30 1.97 -3.07
N GLN A 128 6.07 2.57 -3.98
CA GLN A 128 6.47 1.94 -5.25
C GLN A 128 7.36 0.71 -5.01
N ASP A 129 8.24 0.78 -4.02
CA ASP A 129 9.05 -0.35 -3.58
C ASP A 129 8.19 -1.51 -3.05
N VAL A 130 7.12 -1.23 -2.30
CA VAL A 130 6.16 -2.26 -1.88
C VAL A 130 5.51 -2.91 -3.09
N VAL A 131 5.07 -2.13 -4.08
CA VAL A 131 4.45 -2.69 -5.30
C VAL A 131 5.42 -3.57 -6.09
N SER A 132 6.69 -3.18 -6.17
CA SER A 132 7.69 -3.93 -6.94
C SER A 132 8.25 -5.16 -6.21
N LYS A 133 8.20 -5.20 -4.87
CA LYS A 133 8.89 -6.22 -4.05
C LYS A 133 7.99 -7.22 -3.31
N CYS A 134 6.65 -7.10 -3.29
CA CYS A 134 5.75 -7.82 -2.33
C CYS A 134 4.76 -8.90 -2.85
#